data_AF-A0A4R7DC41-F1
#
_entry.id   AF-A0A4R7DC41-F1
#
_cell.length_a   1.000
_cell.length_b   1.000
_cell.length_c   1.000
_cell.angle_alpha   90.00
_cell.angle_beta   90.00
_cell.angle_gamma   90.00
#
_symmetry.space_group_name_H-M   'P 1'
#
loop_
_entity.id
_entity.type
_entity.pdbx_description
1 polymer ?
#
loop_
_entity_poly.entity_id
_entity_poly.type
_entity_poly.pdbx_seq_one_letter_code
_entity_poly.pdbx_strand_id
1 'polypeptide(L)' 'MTKHEKLIKNKLGVSELAQHLRNVLGTCIVVGYSKDSFYRFKEL' A
#
# COMPACT_ATOMS: atom_id res chain seq x y z
N MET A 1 12.05 -15.58 3.05
CA MET A 1 11.18 -14.39 3.19
C MET A 1 10.98 -14.10 4.65
N THR A 2 11.49 -12.97 5.11
CA THR A 2 11.20 -12.46 6.45
C THR A 2 9.75 -11.94 6.50
N LYS A 3 9.14 -11.91 7.69
CA LYS A 3 7.76 -11.38 7.90
C LYS A 3 7.62 -9.95 7.35
N HIS A 4 8.68 -9.15 7.44
CA HIS A 4 8.72 -7.79 6.93
C HIS A 4 8.64 -7.73 5.39
N GLU A 5 9.42 -8.53 4.66
CA GLU A 5 9.33 -8.59 3.20
C GLU A 5 7.94 -9.01 2.70
N LYS A 6 7.28 -9.94 3.41
CA LYS A 6 5.93 -10.40 3.06
C LYS A 6 4.91 -9.29 3.28
N LEU A 7 5.08 -8.51 4.35
CA LEU A 7 4.27 -7.33 4.63
C LEU A 7 4.49 -6.25 3.56
N ILE A 8 5.75 -5.98 3.19
CA ILE A 8 6.13 -4.98 2.20
C ILE A 8 5.54 -5.37 0.83
N LYS A 9 5.73 -6.62 0.36
CA LYS A 9 5.14 -7.09 -0.91
C LYS A 9 3.63 -6.98 -0.96
N ASN A 10 2.94 -7.38 0.12
CA ASN A 10 1.49 -7.29 0.19
C ASN A 10 1.00 -5.83 0.13
N LYS A 11 1.79 -4.89 0.70
CA LYS A 11 1.47 -3.46 0.71
C LYS A 11 1.85 -2.75 -0.59
N LEU A 12 2.94 -3.17 -1.24
CA LEU A 12 3.35 -2.67 -2.55
C LEU A 12 2.28 -2.95 -3.60
N GLY A 13 1.68 -4.15 -3.59
CA GLY A 13 0.57 -4.48 -4.50
C GLY A 13 -0.65 -3.57 -4.32
N VAL A 14 -0.96 -3.16 -3.09
CA VAL A 14 -2.02 -2.18 -2.80
C VAL A 14 -1.62 -0.78 -3.31
N SER A 15 -0.34 -0.44 -3.19
CA SER A 15 0.20 0.84 -3.65
C SER A 15 0.14 0.97 -5.18
N GLU A 16 0.51 -0.11 -5.87
CA GLU A 16 0.48 -0.21 -7.33
C GLU A 16 -0.97 -0.20 -7.86
N LEU A 17 -1.87 -0.92 -7.19
CA LEU A 17 -3.31 -0.92 -7.48
C LEU A 17 -3.91 0.50 -7.33
N ALA A 18 -3.55 1.19 -6.27
CA ALA A 18 -3.98 2.57 -6.01
C ALA A 18 -3.45 3.56 -7.07
N GLN A 19 -2.23 3.36 -7.57
CA GLN A 19 -1.68 4.15 -8.68
C GLN A 19 -2.42 3.87 -10.00
N HIS A 20 -2.73 2.61 -10.29
CA HIS A 20 -3.52 2.23 -11.47
C HIS A 20 -4.95 2.79 -11.44
N LEU A 21 -5.61 2.76 -10.28
CA LEU A 21 -6.95 3.32 -10.12
C LEU A 21 -6.97 4.85 -10.00
N ARG A 22 -5.80 5.51 -9.98
CA ARG A 22 -5.65 6.97 -9.86
C ARG A 22 -6.33 7.57 -8.61
N ASN A 23 -6.64 6.74 -7.60
CA ASN A 23 -7.34 7.13 -6.37
C ASN A 23 -6.78 6.39 -5.14
N VAL A 24 -5.73 6.95 -4.56
CA VAL A 24 -5.04 6.41 -3.37
C VAL A 24 -5.94 6.38 -2.14
N LEU A 25 -6.73 7.43 -1.92
CA LEU A 25 -7.61 7.54 -0.76
C LEU A 25 -8.71 6.48 -0.78
N GLY A 26 -9.39 6.31 -1.92
CA GLY A 26 -10.42 5.29 -2.07
C GLY A 26 -9.87 3.88 -1.87
N THR A 27 -8.68 3.62 -2.41
CA THR A 27 -8.02 2.32 -2.24
C THR A 27 -7.60 2.09 -0.79
N CYS A 28 -7.07 3.10 -0.09
CA CYS A 28 -6.75 3.00 1.34
C CYS A 28 -7.98 2.67 2.19
N ILE A 29 -9.14 3.26 1.89
CA ILE A 29 -10.40 3.00 2.61
C ILE A 29 -10.91 1.58 2.33
N VAL A 30 -10.95 1.17 1.06
CA VAL A 30 -11.44 -0.17 0.65
C VAL A 30 -10.57 -1.30 1.21
N VAL A 31 -9.26 -1.09 1.28
CA VAL A 31 -8.30 -2.11 1.72
C VAL A 31 -8.07 -2.06 3.24
N GLY A 32 -8.62 -1.07 3.95
CA GLY A 32 -8.44 -0.92 5.40
C GLY A 32 -7.03 -0.48 5.80
N TYR A 33 -6.38 0.29 4.92
CA TYR A 33 -5.02 0.79 5.09
C TYR A 33 -5.01 2.28 5.43
N SER A 34 -4.20 2.68 6.41
CA SER A 34 -3.96 4.10 6.65
C SER A 34 -3.09 4.70 5.55
N LYS A 35 -3.43 5.93 5.16
CA LYS A 35 -2.61 6.79 4.29
C LYS A 35 -1.16 6.84 4.75
N ASP A 36 -0.94 6.95 6.06
CA ASP A 36 0.39 6.97 6.67
C ASP A 36 1.24 5.76 6.28
N SER A 37 0.63 4.55 6.33
CA SER A 37 1.31 3.35 5.86
C SER A 37 1.64 3.47 4.38
N PHE A 38 0.69 3.88 3.55
CA PHE A 38 0.90 4.02 2.10
C PHE A 38 2.13 4.88 1.77
N TYR A 39 2.25 6.06 2.37
CA TYR A 39 3.39 6.95 2.13
C TYR A 39 4.70 6.40 2.70
N ARG A 40 4.63 5.76 3.88
CA ARG A 40 5.79 5.14 4.52
C ARG A 40 6.36 3.95 3.75
N PHE A 41 5.55 3.30 2.91
CA PHE A 41 6.03 2.29 1.94
C PHE A 41 6.43 2.87 0.59
N LYS A 42 6.07 4.13 0.29
CA LYS A 42 6.49 4.83 -0.93
C LYS A 42 7.91 5.41 -0.81
N GLU A 43 8.36 5.69 0.41
CA GLU A 43 9.71 6.19 0.72
C GLU A 43 10.76 5.08 0.93
N LEU A 44 10.35 3.81 0.91
CA LEU A 44 11.22 2.62 0.97
C LEU A 44 11.48 2.07 -0.42
#